data_AF-A0A1A8WQQ4-F1
#
_entry.id   AF-A0A1A8WQQ4-F1
#
_cell.length_a   1.000
_cell.length_b   1.000
_cell.length_c   1.000
_cell.angle_alpha   90.00
_cell.angle_beta   90.00
_cell.angle_gamma   90.00
#
_symmetry.space_group_name_H-M   'P 1'
#
loop_
_entity.id
_entity.type
_entity.pdbx_description
1 polymer ?
#
loop_
_entity_poly.entity_id
_entity_poly.type
_entity_poly.pdbx_seq_one_letter_code
_entity_poly.pdbx_strand_id
1 'polypeptide(L)'
;MVRPEYASPPDIFYNEDEAKKYIRNSRIRNIQAQMTERAMELLLLPDVREKYIGCGSGLSGITLNESDHFWIGIDISIHMITGLQNEAHLGGDMLLADMGKLYLRYSGCATGIKKRKDQSPE
;
A
#
# COMPACT_ATOMS: atom_id res chain seq x y z
N MET A 1 7.26 -21.84 -3.35
CA MET A 1 7.29 -20.63 -4.21
C MET A 1 8.73 -20.15 -4.24
N VAL A 2 9.29 -19.92 -5.43
CA VAL A 2 10.63 -19.33 -5.55
C VAL A 2 10.58 -17.93 -4.98
N ARG A 3 11.67 -17.50 -4.33
CA ARG A 3 11.82 -16.13 -3.83
C ARG A 3 11.64 -15.13 -5.00
N PRO A 4 10.61 -14.26 -4.98
CA PRO A 4 10.26 -13.38 -6.11
C PRO A 4 11.44 -12.58 -6.64
N GLU A 5 12.33 -12.14 -5.74
CA GLU A 5 13.50 -11.32 -6.04
C GLU A 5 14.56 -11.99 -6.94
N TYR A 6 14.52 -13.31 -7.12
CA TYR A 6 15.44 -14.05 -8.00
C TYR A 6 14.82 -14.46 -9.34
N ALA A 7 13.52 -14.24 -9.53
CA ALA A 7 12.80 -14.77 -10.68
C ALA A 7 12.67 -13.74 -11.80
N SER A 8 12.04 -12.59 -11.52
CA SER A 8 11.77 -11.54 -12.49
C SER A 8 11.40 -10.24 -11.77
N PRO A 9 11.42 -9.08 -12.46
CA PRO A 9 10.85 -7.84 -11.95
C PRO A 9 9.41 -8.02 -11.45
N PRO A 10 8.97 -7.29 -10.41
CA PRO A 10 7.69 -7.51 -9.73
C PRO A 10 6.46 -7.29 -10.63
N ASP A 11 6.54 -6.40 -11.62
CA ASP A 11 5.51 -6.16 -12.63
C ASP A 11 5.27 -7.38 -13.55
N ILE A 12 6.29 -8.22 -13.74
CA ILE A 12 6.24 -9.42 -14.58
C ILE A 12 6.00 -10.67 -13.73
N PHE A 13 6.64 -10.75 -12.55
CA PHE A 13 6.57 -11.92 -11.68
C PHE A 13 5.15 -12.14 -11.14
N TYR A 14 4.50 -11.07 -10.65
CA TYR A 14 3.13 -11.14 -10.15
C TYR A 14 2.13 -11.03 -11.31
N ASN A 15 2.11 -12.07 -12.14
CA ASN A 15 1.04 -12.30 -13.10
C ASN A 15 -0.26 -12.73 -12.39
N GLU A 16 -1.33 -12.92 -13.16
CA GLU A 16 -2.64 -13.28 -12.62
C GLU A 16 -2.62 -14.52 -11.68
N ASP A 17 -1.88 -15.56 -12.05
CA ASP A 17 -1.83 -16.81 -11.28
C ASP A 17 -0.95 -16.69 -10.04
N GLU A 18 0.24 -16.09 -10.15
CA GLU A 18 1.15 -15.91 -9.03
C GLU A 18 0.58 -14.92 -7.99
N ALA A 19 -0.10 -13.86 -8.44
CA ALA A 19 -0.82 -12.95 -7.56
C ALA A 19 -1.93 -13.69 -6.78
N LYS A 20 -2.76 -14.50 -7.47
CA LYS A 20 -3.80 -15.32 -6.81
C LYS A 20 -3.21 -16.30 -5.79
N LYS A 21 -2.10 -16.96 -6.12
CA LYS A 21 -1.40 -17.87 -5.19
C LYS A 21 -0.88 -17.13 -3.97
N TYR A 22 -0.26 -15.96 -4.17
CA TYR A 22 0.25 -15.12 -3.09
C TYR A 22 -0.87 -14.71 -2.13
N ILE A 23 -1.98 -14.21 -2.68
CA ILE A 23 -3.14 -13.72 -1.94
C ILE A 23 -3.84 -14.81 -1.14
N ARG A 24 -3.99 -16.00 -1.73
CA ARG A 24 -4.68 -17.15 -1.09
C ARG A 24 -3.80 -17.89 -0.09
N ASN A 25 -2.50 -17.60 -0.04
CA ASN A 25 -1.59 -18.28 0.87
C ASN A 25 -1.77 -17.77 2.30
N SER A 26 -2.43 -18.58 3.14
CA SER A 26 -2.72 -18.26 4.54
C SER A 26 -1.48 -17.91 5.37
N ARG A 27 -0.34 -18.56 5.09
CA ARG A 27 0.93 -18.24 5.76
C ARG A 27 1.40 -16.84 5.41
N ILE A 28 1.31 -16.44 4.14
CA ILE A 28 1.68 -15.09 3.69
C ILE A 28 0.73 -14.05 4.30
N ARG A 29 -0.59 -14.30 4.27
CA ARG A 29 -1.58 -13.40 4.89
C ARG A 29 -1.26 -13.13 6.36
N ASN A 30 -0.98 -14.18 7.14
CA ASN A 30 -0.66 -14.06 8.55
C ASN A 30 0.65 -13.27 8.79
N ILE A 31 1.69 -13.56 8.01
CA ILE A 31 2.96 -12.82 8.10
C ILE A 31 2.75 -11.34 7.77
N GLN A 32 2.00 -11.02 6.72
CA GLN A 32 1.72 -9.63 6.32
C GLN A 32 0.91 -8.89 7.38
N ALA A 33 -0.06 -9.53 8.02
CA ALA A 33 -0.83 -8.94 9.12
C ALA A 33 0.09 -8.60 10.30
N GLN A 34 0.86 -9.57 10.81
CA GLN A 34 1.79 -9.36 11.93
C GLN A 34 2.86 -8.29 11.62
N MET A 35 3.39 -8.28 10.39
CA MET A 35 4.34 -7.24 9.96
C MET A 35 3.69 -5.86 9.92
N THR A 36 2.43 -5.77 9.50
CA THR A 36 1.70 -4.50 9.42
C THR A 36 1.40 -3.97 10.82
N GLU A 37 0.89 -4.82 11.72
CA GLU A 37 0.70 -4.48 13.14
C GLU A 37 1.98 -3.95 13.77
N ARG A 38 3.08 -4.69 13.61
CA ARG A 38 4.37 -4.28 14.18
C ARG A 38 4.89 -2.99 13.57
N ALA A 39 4.70 -2.77 12.26
CA ALA A 39 5.09 -1.53 11.61
C ALA A 39 4.28 -0.34 12.14
N MET A 40 2.97 -0.52 12.38
CA MET A 40 2.12 0.53 12.97
C MET A 40 2.60 0.91 14.37
N GLU A 41 2.91 -0.07 15.23
CA GLU A 41 3.47 0.17 16.57
C GLU A 41 4.76 0.98 16.53
N LEU A 42 5.66 0.67 15.59
CA LEU A 42 6.95 1.34 15.46
C LEU A 42 6.84 2.75 14.90
N LEU A 43 5.87 3.00 14.02
CA LEU A 43 5.72 4.27 13.34
C LEU A 43 5.04 5.36 14.19
N LEU A 44 4.46 5.00 15.35
CA LEU A 44 3.74 5.92 16.26
C LEU A 44 2.86 6.91 15.48
N LEU A 45 2.05 6.35 14.58
CA LEU A 45 1.39 7.15 13.54
C LEU A 45 0.37 8.11 14.16
N PRO A 46 0.39 9.40 13.78
CA PRO A 46 -0.68 10.31 14.17
C PRO A 46 -1.99 9.93 13.46
N ASP A 47 -3.12 10.07 14.16
CA ASP A 47 -4.44 9.62 13.69
C ASP A 47 -4.88 10.20 12.33
N VAL A 48 -4.35 11.36 11.94
CA VAL A 48 -4.97 12.21 10.91
C VAL A 48 -4.24 12.22 9.55
N ARG A 49 -3.38 11.24 9.27
CA ARG A 49 -2.61 11.23 8.00
C ARG A 49 -2.97 10.05 7.10
N GLU A 50 -3.23 10.39 5.84
CA GLU A 50 -3.33 9.49 4.69
C GLU A 50 -1.99 8.79 4.47
N LYS A 51 -2.01 7.46 4.35
CA LYS A 51 -0.81 6.63 4.24
C LYS A 51 -0.68 6.12 2.82
N TYR A 52 0.40 6.47 2.12
CA TYR A 52 0.74 5.89 0.83
C TYR A 52 1.62 4.68 1.03
N ILE A 53 1.16 3.51 0.63
CA ILE A 53 1.88 2.25 0.83
C ILE A 53 2.06 1.50 -0.49
N GLY A 54 3.17 0.76 -0.59
CA GLY A 54 3.34 -0.27 -1.61
C GLY A 54 2.36 -1.39 -1.30
N CYS A 55 1.12 -1.31 -1.80
CA CYS A 55 0.04 -2.10 -1.24
C CYS A 55 0.09 -3.56 -1.67
N GLY A 56 0.76 -3.88 -2.77
CA GLY A 56 0.65 -5.19 -3.38
C GLY A 56 -0.83 -5.48 -3.63
N SER A 57 -1.29 -6.55 -3.03
CA SER A 57 -2.69 -6.95 -3.10
C SER A 57 -3.62 -6.25 -2.11
N GLY A 58 -3.11 -5.42 -1.20
CA GLY A 58 -3.91 -4.76 -0.17
C GLY A 58 -4.06 -5.55 1.13
N LEU A 59 -3.28 -6.61 1.34
CA LEU A 59 -3.32 -7.40 2.59
C LEU A 59 -3.00 -6.57 3.84
N SER A 60 -2.01 -5.67 3.75
CA SER A 60 -1.71 -4.71 4.81
C SER A 60 -2.83 -3.67 5.01
N GLY A 61 -3.54 -3.34 3.92
CA GLY A 61 -4.68 -2.45 3.93
C GLY A 61 -5.84 -2.95 4.80
N ILE A 62 -6.08 -4.26 4.82
CA ILE A 62 -7.09 -4.88 5.68
C ILE A 62 -6.77 -4.60 7.15
N THR A 63 -5.53 -4.86 7.57
CA THR A 63 -5.06 -4.61 8.95
C THR A 63 -5.08 -3.12 9.31
N LEU A 64 -4.79 -2.23 8.36
CA LEU A 64 -4.90 -0.78 8.55
C LEU A 64 -6.36 -0.33 8.76
N ASN A 65 -7.29 -0.91 8.00
CA ASN A 65 -8.72 -0.62 8.14
C ASN A 65 -9.26 -1.08 9.51
N GLU A 66 -8.80 -2.24 10.00
CA GLU A 66 -9.14 -2.73 11.35
C GLU A 66 -8.65 -1.79 12.47
N SER A 67 -7.61 -1.01 12.19
CA SER A 67 -7.05 0.01 13.11
C SER A 67 -7.57 1.43 12.82
N ASP A 68 -8.65 1.57 12.06
CA ASP A 68 -9.29 2.84 11.67
C ASP A 68 -8.32 3.84 10.98
N HIS A 69 -7.38 3.32 10.19
CA HIS A 69 -6.43 4.12 9.45
C HIS A 69 -6.80 4.24 7.97
N PHE A 70 -6.96 5.47 7.51
CA PHE A 70 -7.08 5.74 6.08
C PHE A 70 -5.74 5.53 5.35
N TRP A 71 -5.80 4.88 4.18
CA TRP A 71 -4.65 4.58 3.35
C TRP A 71 -5.00 4.61 1.86
N ILE A 72 -3.98 4.87 1.05
CA ILE A 72 -4.01 4.79 -0.41
C ILE A 72 -2.93 3.82 -0.84
N GLY A 73 -3.34 2.78 -1.56
CA GLY A 73 -2.46 1.76 -2.10
C GLY A 73 -1.84 2.17 -3.41
N ILE A 74 -0.54 1.93 -3.56
CA ILE A 74 0.17 2.10 -4.82
C ILE A 74 0.89 0.79 -5.13
N ASP A 75 0.70 0.23 -6.31
CA ASP A 75 1.47 -0.92 -6.77
C ASP A 75 1.73 -0.84 -8.28
N ILE A 76 2.80 -1.50 -8.73
CA ILE A 76 3.20 -1.53 -10.15
C ILE A 76 2.51 -2.67 -10.91
N SER A 77 2.03 -3.71 -10.20
CA SER A 77 1.35 -4.86 -10.79
C SER A 77 -0.16 -4.71 -10.76
N ILE A 78 -0.78 -4.75 -11.95
CA ILE A 78 -2.25 -4.74 -12.10
C ILE A 78 -2.90 -5.98 -11.46
N HIS A 79 -2.25 -7.13 -11.52
CA HIS A 79 -2.79 -8.38 -10.96
C HIS A 79 -2.75 -8.39 -9.43
N MET A 80 -1.81 -7.68 -8.83
CA MET A 80 -1.79 -7.47 -7.39
C MET A 80 -2.96 -6.59 -6.97
N ILE A 81 -3.13 -5.41 -7.60
CA ILE A 81 -4.23 -4.46 -7.30
C ILE A 81 -5.60 -5.12 -7.45
N THR A 82 -5.83 -5.81 -8.55
CA THR A 82 -7.13 -6.44 -8.83
C THR A 82 -7.38 -7.68 -7.98
N GLY A 83 -6.35 -8.27 -7.39
CA GLY A 83 -6.44 -9.58 -6.76
C GLY A 83 -7.32 -9.64 -5.52
N LEU A 84 -7.44 -8.55 -4.78
CA LEU A 84 -8.36 -8.44 -3.63
C LEU A 84 -9.53 -7.50 -3.85
N GLN A 85 -9.62 -6.78 -4.97
CA GLN A 85 -10.54 -5.65 -5.19
C GLN A 85 -12.03 -5.98 -4.93
N ASN A 86 -12.40 -7.26 -4.94
CA ASN A 86 -13.74 -7.76 -4.64
C ASN A 86 -13.98 -8.11 -3.15
N GLU A 87 -12.96 -8.06 -2.29
CA GLU A 87 -13.11 -8.28 -0.84
C GLU A 87 -13.67 -7.02 -0.18
N ALA A 88 -14.82 -7.16 0.48
CA ALA A 88 -15.56 -6.05 1.10
C ALA A 88 -14.77 -5.26 2.17
N HIS A 89 -13.68 -5.83 2.69
CA HIS A 89 -12.86 -5.24 3.75
C HIS A 89 -11.73 -4.34 3.23
N LEU A 90 -11.60 -4.15 1.92
CA LEU A 90 -10.47 -3.41 1.37
C LEU A 90 -10.49 -1.91 1.65
N GLY A 91 -11.65 -1.28 1.80
CA GLY A 91 -11.84 0.07 2.40
C GLY A 91 -11.02 1.27 1.87
N GLY A 92 -10.04 1.08 0.99
CA GLY A 92 -9.05 2.07 0.57
C GLY A 92 -8.88 2.11 -0.96
N ASP A 93 -8.48 3.27 -1.45
CA ASP A 93 -8.25 3.50 -2.88
C ASP A 93 -6.92 2.89 -3.32
N MET A 94 -6.89 2.29 -4.52
CA MET A 94 -5.68 1.70 -5.10
C MET A 94 -5.33 2.35 -6.43
N LEU A 95 -4.03 2.60 -6.63
CA LEU A 95 -3.47 3.24 -7.81
C LEU A 95 -2.41 2.35 -8.46
N LEU A 96 -2.55 2.11 -9.77
CA LEU A 96 -1.53 1.44 -10.58
C LEU A 96 -0.44 2.45 -10.94
N ALA A 97 0.70 2.39 -10.25
CA ALA A 97 1.82 3.27 -10.53
C ALA A 97 3.16 2.71 -10.03
N ASP A 98 4.22 3.15 -10.68
CA ASP A 98 5.59 2.92 -10.25
C ASP A 98 5.96 3.95 -9.17
N MET A 99 6.15 3.46 -7.93
CA MET A 99 6.47 4.30 -6.77
C MET A 99 7.82 5.03 -6.93
N GLY A 100 8.80 4.44 -7.63
CA GLY A 100 10.08 5.08 -7.90
C GLY A 100 9.91 6.30 -8.81
N LYS A 101 9.07 6.19 -9.84
CA LYS A 101 8.74 7.32 -10.74
C LYS A 101 7.92 8.40 -10.04
N LEU A 102 6.98 8.01 -9.18
CA LEU A 102 6.23 8.94 -8.33
C LEU A 102 7.19 9.73 -7.44
N TYR A 103 8.05 9.03 -6.70
CA TYR A 103 9.00 9.66 -5.80
C TYR A 103 9.95 10.61 -6.53
N LEU A 104 10.49 10.22 -7.71
CA LEU A 104 11.33 11.13 -8.51
C LEU A 104 10.61 12.42 -8.93
N ARG A 105 9.31 12.35 -9.27
CA ARG A 105 8.52 13.55 -9.60
C ARG A 105 8.28 14.44 -8.40
N TYR A 106 8.06 13.87 -7.22
CA TYR A 106 7.86 14.63 -5.97
C TYR A 106 9.18 15.04 -5.30
N SER A 107 10.31 14.44 -5.65
CA SER A 107 11.65 14.83 -5.18
C SER A 107 12.10 16.17 -5.73
N GLY A 108 11.56 16.60 -6.88
CA GLY A 108 11.66 17.99 -7.37
C GLY A 108 10.72 18.97 -6.66
N CYS A 109 9.80 18.46 -5.83
CA CYS A 109 8.90 19.20 -4.96
C CYS A 109 9.23 18.88 -3.48
N ALA A 110 10.52 18.76 -3.16
CA ALA A 110 10.95 18.71 -1.77
C ALA A 110 10.60 20.05 -1.10
N THR A 111 9.76 19.99 -0.08
CA THR A 111 9.47 21.08 0.87
C THR A 111 8.60 22.22 0.35
N GLY A 112 7.36 21.90 0.00
CA GLY A 112 6.35 22.89 -0.40
C GLY A 112 4.97 22.66 0.22
N ILE A 113 4.86 22.12 1.43
CA ILE A 113 3.61 22.23 2.21
C ILE A 113 3.48 23.71 2.58
N LYS A 114 2.91 24.52 1.68
CA LYS A 114 2.38 25.83 2.06
C LYS A 114 1.38 25.56 3.17
N LYS A 115 1.70 26.01 4.40
CA LYS A 115 0.69 26.21 5.44
C LYS A 115 -0.49 26.89 4.75
N ARG A 116 -1.69 26.28 4.79
CA ARG A 116 -2.92 27.04 4.56
C ARG A 116 -2.81 28.24 5.49
N LYS A 117 -2.78 29.45 4.93
CA LYS A 117 -2.97 30.64 5.74
C LYS A 117 -4.34 30.49 6.37
N ASP A 118 -4.33 30.40 7.69
CA ASP A 118 -5.44 30.75 8.55
C ASP A 118 -6.08 32.04 8.01
N GLN A 119 -7.27 31.92 7.44
CA GLN A 119 -8.17 33.06 7.25
C GLN A 119 -9.04 33.08 8.50
N SER A 120 -8.59 33.86 9.48
CA SER A 120 -9.45 34.34 10.56
C SER A 120 -10.50 35.27 9.97
N PRO A 121 -11.79 35.10 10.29
CA PRO A 121 -12.84 36.02 9.84
C PRO A 121 -12.76 37.32 10.66
N GLU A 122 -12.62 38.45 9.98
CA GLU A 122 -13.15 39.75 10.45
C GLU A 122 -14.48 40.01 9.75
#